data_AF-A0A522YQP8-F1
#
_entry.id   AF-A0A522YQP8-F1
#
_cell.length_a   1.000
_cell.length_b   1.000
_cell.length_c   1.000
_cell.angle_alpha   90.00
_cell.angle_beta   90.00
_cell.angle_gamma   90.00
#
_symmetry.space_group_name_H-M   'P 1'
#
loop_
_entity.id
_entity.type
_entity.pdbx_description
1 polymer ?
#
loop_
_entity_poly.entity_id
_entity_poly.type
_entity_poly.pdbx_seq_one_letter_code
_entity_poly.pdbx_strand_id
1 'polypeptide(L)'
;VANAYRRLGDAPRFLDALRRCQAFDPHDVETAFHLAQGLEETGDLRAAAELFGRISADGYLGAAISLGRVRLKQGAPDRALQIAEAALAREPDNAAAHILAAQAAAAAGNKAVARAHLGRARKLAPDYPELRRLEASLGTP
;
A
#
# COMPACT_ATOMS: atom_id res chain seq x y z
N VAL A 1 -15.89 17.50 0.00
CA VAL A 1 -15.43 18.10 -1.28
C VAL A 1 -14.26 17.32 -1.90
N ALA A 2 -13.21 16.97 -1.15
CA ALA A 2 -12.08 16.15 -1.67
C ALA A 2 -12.54 14.84 -2.36
N ASN A 3 -13.43 14.06 -1.73
CA ASN A 3 -13.97 12.83 -2.33
C ASN A 3 -14.71 13.03 -3.66
N ALA A 4 -15.22 14.24 -3.93
CA ALA A 4 -15.84 14.56 -5.22
C ALA A 4 -14.78 14.75 -6.32
N TYR A 5 -13.66 15.42 -6.02
CA TYR A 5 -12.55 15.58 -6.97
C TYR A 5 -11.87 14.25 -7.30
N ARG A 6 -11.72 13.35 -6.32
CA ARG A 6 -11.20 11.99 -6.55
C ARG A 6 -12.07 11.21 -7.55
N ARG A 7 -13.40 11.30 -7.43
CA ARG A 7 -14.35 10.65 -8.35
C ARG A 7 -14.36 11.26 -9.75
N LEU A 8 -14.01 12.55 -9.87
CA LEU A 8 -13.94 13.27 -11.14
C LEU A 8 -12.57 13.16 -11.82
N GLY A 9 -11.59 12.48 -11.19
CA GLY A 9 -10.23 12.36 -11.72
C GLY A 9 -9.42 13.65 -11.66
N ASP A 10 -9.90 14.68 -10.96
CA ASP A 10 -9.20 15.96 -10.81
C ASP A 10 -8.20 15.88 -9.64
N ALA A 11 -7.10 15.20 -9.91
CA ALA A 11 -6.00 14.99 -8.97
C ALA A 11 -5.46 16.30 -8.37
N PRO A 12 -5.21 17.38 -9.14
CA PRO A 12 -4.74 18.65 -8.58
C PRO A 12 -5.71 19.25 -7.55
N ARG A 13 -7.01 19.32 -7.86
CA ARG A 13 -8.00 19.86 -6.92
C ARG A 13 -8.24 18.94 -5.72
N PHE A 14 -8.11 17.63 -5.91
CA PHE A 14 -8.16 16.66 -4.82
C PHE A 14 -7.04 16.90 -3.80
N LEU A 15 -5.79 17.01 -4.28
CA LEU A 15 -4.63 17.27 -3.43
C LEU A 15 -4.72 18.64 -2.74
N ASP A 16 -5.15 19.68 -3.45
CA ASP A 16 -5.32 21.01 -2.85
C ASP A 16 -6.39 21.01 -1.74
N ALA A 17 -7.51 20.33 -1.97
CA ALA A 17 -8.56 20.20 -0.97
C ALA A 17 -8.05 19.48 0.30
N LEU A 18 -7.27 18.41 0.14
CA LEU A 18 -6.69 17.68 1.27
C LEU A 18 -5.63 18.48 2.02
N ARG A 19 -4.80 19.26 1.33
CA ARG A 19 -3.82 20.17 1.96
C ARG A 19 -4.51 21.24 2.81
N ARG A 20 -5.66 21.76 2.35
CA ARG A 20 -6.47 22.70 3.14
C ARG A 20 -7.06 22.03 4.39
N CYS A 21 -7.57 20.80 4.27
CA CYS A 21 -8.03 20.02 5.42
C CYS A 21 -6.90 19.81 6.44
N GLN A 22 -5.71 19.44 5.98
CA GLN A 22 -4.54 19.24 6.83
C GLN A 22 -4.06 20.54 7.50
N ALA A 23 -4.19 21.68 6.83
CA ALA A 23 -3.86 22.98 7.43
C ALA A 23 -4.82 23.36 8.56
N PHE A 24 -6.07 22.86 8.52
CA PHE A 24 -7.07 23.08 9.56
C PHE A 24 -6.85 22.13 10.75
N ASP A 25 -6.59 20.84 10.48
CA ASP A 25 -6.20 19.86 11.50
C ASP A 25 -4.95 19.07 11.07
N PRO A 26 -3.76 19.48 11.54
CA PRO A 26 -2.50 18.82 11.19
C PRO A 26 -2.35 17.39 11.76
N HIS A 27 -3.20 17.00 12.71
CA HIS A 27 -3.14 15.71 13.40
C HIS A 27 -4.21 14.73 12.91
N ASP A 28 -5.07 15.15 11.97
CA ASP A 28 -6.04 14.27 11.35
C ASP A 28 -5.35 13.21 10.46
N VAL A 29 -5.23 12.00 11.03
CA VAL A 29 -4.65 10.83 10.39
C VAL A 29 -5.41 10.43 9.14
N GLU A 30 -6.73 10.60 9.10
CA GLU A 30 -7.55 10.23 7.94
C GLU A 30 -7.25 11.15 6.76
N THR A 31 -7.23 12.47 6.98
CA THR A 31 -6.81 13.44 5.96
C THR A 31 -5.38 13.19 5.50
N ALA A 32 -4.44 12.94 6.42
CA ALA A 32 -3.06 12.64 6.06
C ALA A 32 -2.93 11.36 5.23
N PHE A 33 -3.71 10.32 5.56
CA PHE A 33 -3.74 9.06 4.83
C PHE A 33 -4.30 9.25 3.42
N HIS A 34 -5.41 9.98 3.26
CA HIS A 34 -5.95 10.29 1.94
C HIS A 34 -5.03 11.17 1.10
N LEU A 35 -4.28 12.08 1.72
CA LEU A 35 -3.27 12.87 1.02
C LEU A 35 -2.13 11.98 0.52
N ALA A 36 -1.65 11.06 1.35
CA ALA A 36 -0.64 10.09 0.96
C ALA A 36 -1.11 9.20 -0.21
N GLN A 37 -2.38 8.76 -0.20
CA GLN A 37 -2.98 8.02 -1.32
C GLN A 37 -3.03 8.85 -2.60
N GLY A 38 -3.48 10.11 -2.52
CA GLY A 38 -3.51 10.99 -3.69
C GLY A 38 -2.11 11.25 -4.27
N LEU A 39 -1.11 11.40 -3.40
CA LEU A 39 0.29 11.56 -3.83
C LEU A 39 0.82 10.27 -4.48
N GLU A 40 0.47 9.10 -3.94
CA GLU A 40 0.79 7.80 -4.55
C GLU A 40 0.17 7.66 -5.94
N GLU A 41 -1.10 8.04 -6.11
CA GLU A 41 -1.84 7.96 -7.38
C GLU A 41 -1.28 8.92 -8.44
N THR A 42 -0.79 10.09 -8.01
CA THR A 42 -0.22 11.11 -8.90
C THR A 42 1.28 10.93 -9.17
N GLY A 43 1.90 9.91 -8.58
CA GLY A 43 3.29 9.55 -8.82
C GLY A 43 4.30 10.28 -7.96
N ASP A 44 3.89 11.14 -7.02
CA ASP A 44 4.77 11.68 -5.98
C ASP A 44 5.00 10.64 -4.88
N LEU A 45 5.70 9.56 -5.26
CA LEU A 45 5.98 8.42 -4.40
C LEU A 45 6.86 8.81 -3.20
N ARG A 46 7.66 9.88 -3.33
CA ARG A 46 8.50 10.36 -2.24
C ARG A 46 7.61 10.96 -1.13
N ALA A 47 6.77 11.93 -1.47
CA ALA A 47 5.89 12.56 -0.49
C ALA A 47 4.88 11.56 0.09
N ALA A 48 4.37 10.63 -0.74
CA ALA A 48 3.51 9.55 -0.26
C ALA A 48 4.22 8.67 0.78
N ALA A 49 5.47 8.26 0.52
CA ALA A 49 6.24 7.45 1.46
C ALA A 49 6.53 8.19 2.78
N GLU A 50 6.80 9.49 2.73
CA GLU A 50 7.04 10.30 3.93
C GLU A 50 5.78 10.37 4.81
N LEU A 51 4.60 10.63 4.22
CA LEU A 51 3.34 10.67 4.95
C LEU A 51 2.92 9.30 5.49
N PHE A 52 2.95 8.25 4.68
CA PHE A 52 2.64 6.90 5.17
C PHE A 52 3.63 6.47 6.27
N GLY A 53 4.90 6.83 6.15
CA GLY A 53 5.91 6.60 7.18
C GLY A 53 5.52 7.23 8.52
N ARG A 54 5.15 8.52 8.52
CA ARG A 54 4.67 9.22 9.72
C ARG A 54 3.46 8.53 10.33
N ILE A 55 2.43 8.26 9.53
CA ILE A 55 1.19 7.62 10.01
C ILE A 55 1.47 6.21 10.56
N SER A 56 2.38 5.47 9.93
CA SER A 56 2.75 4.12 10.37
C SER A 56 3.52 4.11 11.71
N ALA A 57 4.30 5.18 11.99
CA ALA A 57 5.02 5.32 13.25
C ALA A 57 4.06 5.47 14.45
N ASP A 58 2.85 6.00 14.22
CA ASP A 58 1.77 6.08 15.21
C ASP A 58 1.02 4.73 15.37
N GLY A 59 1.53 3.65 14.77
CA GLY A 59 1.04 2.28 14.95
C GLY A 59 -0.02 1.84 13.93
N TYR A 60 -0.41 2.71 13.00
CA TYR A 60 -1.45 2.43 12.00
C TYR A 60 -0.95 1.45 10.92
N LEU A 61 -1.37 0.18 11.04
CA LEU A 61 -0.91 -0.91 10.19
C LEU A 61 -1.27 -0.70 8.70
N GLY A 62 -2.43 -0.12 8.42
CA GLY A 62 -2.85 0.19 7.05
C GLY A 62 -1.90 1.15 6.32
N ALA A 63 -1.30 2.11 7.05
CA ALA A 63 -0.26 2.98 6.50
C ALA A 63 1.07 2.26 6.31
N ALA A 64 1.45 1.35 7.20
CA ALA A 64 2.64 0.52 7.00
C ALA A 64 2.51 -0.32 5.70
N ILE A 65 1.38 -0.99 5.49
CA ILE A 65 1.14 -1.77 4.26
C ILE A 65 1.15 -0.87 3.02
N SER A 66 0.55 0.32 3.10
CA SER A 66 0.57 1.29 2.00
C SER A 66 1.97 1.83 1.71
N LEU A 67 2.78 2.07 2.74
CA LEU A 67 4.20 2.40 2.57
C LEU A 67 4.95 1.28 1.84
N GLY A 68 4.72 0.02 2.20
CA GLY A 68 5.32 -1.12 1.50
C GLY A 68 4.96 -1.15 0.01
N ARG A 69 3.70 -0.89 -0.34
CA ARG A 69 3.27 -0.77 -1.74
C ARG A 69 3.99 0.38 -2.47
N VAL A 70 4.15 1.52 -1.81
CA VAL A 70 4.94 2.64 -2.36
C VAL A 70 6.40 2.25 -2.56
N ARG A 71 7.00 1.47 -1.65
CA ARG A 71 8.38 0.95 -1.80
C ARG A 71 8.51 0.03 -3.02
N LEU A 72 7.49 -0.78 -3.34
CA LEU A 72 7.50 -1.56 -4.59
C LEU A 72 7.51 -0.67 -5.83
N LYS A 73 6.66 0.37 -5.85
CA LYS A 73 6.62 1.33 -6.95
C LYS A 73 7.94 2.10 -7.11
N GLN A 74 8.70 2.25 -6.03
CA GLN A 74 10.05 2.85 -6.01
C GLN A 74 11.17 1.86 -6.40
N GLY A 75 10.85 0.60 -6.72
CA GLY A 75 11.85 -0.42 -7.05
C GLY A 75 12.64 -0.93 -5.84
N ALA A 76 12.08 -0.83 -4.63
CA ALA A 76 12.67 -1.31 -3.39
C ALA A 76 11.91 -2.53 -2.81
N PRO A 77 11.95 -3.69 -3.49
CA PRO A 77 11.19 -4.88 -3.08
C PRO A 77 11.64 -5.42 -1.71
N ASP A 78 12.93 -5.36 -1.39
CA ASP A 78 13.43 -5.84 -0.08
C ASP A 78 12.83 -5.06 1.09
N ARG A 79 12.71 -3.73 0.94
CA ARG A 79 12.07 -2.87 1.94
C ARG A 79 10.58 -3.16 2.06
N ALA A 80 9.90 -3.43 0.95
CA ALA A 80 8.50 -3.80 0.95
C ALA A 80 8.28 -5.15 1.65
N LEU A 81 9.18 -6.11 1.44
CA LEU A 81 9.12 -7.42 2.11
C LEU A 81 9.32 -7.27 3.63
N GLN A 82 10.32 -6.51 4.08
CA GLN A 82 10.53 -6.24 5.51
C GLN A 82 9.28 -5.62 6.18
N ILE A 83 8.63 -4.68 5.49
CA ILE A 83 7.38 -4.07 5.97
C ILE A 83 6.27 -5.10 6.06
N ALA A 84 6.14 -5.97 5.06
CA ALA A 84 5.14 -7.03 5.06
C ALA A 84 5.37 -8.05 6.17
N GLU A 85 6.62 -8.45 6.41
CA GLU A 85 7.00 -9.34 7.51
C GLU A 85 6.69 -8.73 8.87
N ALA A 86 7.02 -7.45 9.08
CA ALA A 86 6.67 -6.74 10.30
C ALA A 86 5.15 -6.63 10.50
N ALA A 87 4.40 -6.44 9.41
CA ALA A 87 2.94 -6.43 9.47
C ALA A 87 2.36 -7.80 9.82
N LEU A 88 2.89 -8.88 9.22
CA LEU A 88 2.49 -10.26 9.51
C LEU A 88 2.91 -10.73 10.90
N ALA A 89 3.98 -10.20 11.47
CA ALA A 89 4.34 -10.47 12.86
C ALA A 89 3.31 -9.92 13.85
N ARG A 90 2.62 -8.81 13.49
CA ARG A 90 1.53 -8.23 14.28
C ARG A 90 0.19 -8.90 13.99
N GLU A 91 -0.10 -9.13 12.73
CA GLU A 91 -1.34 -9.75 12.25
C GLU A 91 -1.02 -10.88 11.25
N PRO A 92 -0.82 -12.11 11.74
CA PRO A 92 -0.42 -13.24 10.89
C PRO A 92 -1.41 -13.58 9.78
N ASP A 93 -2.70 -13.28 9.99
CA ASP A 93 -3.78 -13.55 9.04
C ASP A 93 -4.23 -12.29 8.25
N ASN A 94 -3.37 -11.26 8.18
CA ASN A 94 -3.66 -10.08 7.39
C ASN A 94 -3.46 -10.36 5.88
N ALA A 95 -4.57 -10.44 5.14
CA ALA A 95 -4.55 -10.71 3.70
C ALA A 95 -3.75 -9.66 2.91
N ALA A 96 -3.88 -8.38 3.24
CA ALA A 96 -3.18 -7.30 2.54
C ALA A 96 -1.66 -7.35 2.75
N ALA A 97 -1.21 -7.72 3.96
CA ALA A 97 0.21 -7.93 4.24
C ALA A 97 0.77 -9.15 3.48
N HIS A 98 0.00 -10.24 3.37
CA HIS A 98 0.38 -11.37 2.52
C HIS A 98 0.43 -11.01 1.03
N ILE A 99 -0.51 -10.20 0.53
CA ILE A 99 -0.46 -9.69 -0.85
C ILE A 99 0.82 -8.87 -1.07
N LEU A 100 1.13 -7.96 -0.14
CA LEU A 100 2.34 -7.14 -0.21
C LEU A 100 3.61 -8.01 -0.22
N ALA A 101 3.71 -9.00 0.68
CA ALA A 101 4.83 -9.93 0.72
C ALA A 101 4.97 -10.71 -0.60
N ALA A 102 3.84 -11.16 -1.17
CA ALA A 102 3.84 -11.88 -2.42
C ALA A 102 4.30 -11.01 -3.60
N GLN A 103 3.83 -9.76 -3.67
CA GLN A 103 4.25 -8.78 -4.68
C GLN A 103 5.73 -8.43 -4.54
N ALA A 104 6.21 -8.24 -3.30
CA ALA A 104 7.60 -7.95 -3.01
C ALA A 104 8.54 -9.10 -3.39
N ALA A 105 8.19 -10.32 -3.00
CA ALA A 105 8.95 -11.51 -3.36
C ALA A 105 8.95 -11.73 -4.89
N ALA A 106 7.82 -11.49 -5.57
CA ALA A 106 7.74 -11.58 -7.03
C ALA A 106 8.67 -10.57 -7.71
N ALA A 107 8.66 -9.31 -7.25
CA ALA A 107 9.53 -8.25 -7.76
C ALA A 107 11.02 -8.51 -7.48
N ALA A 108 11.34 -9.19 -6.37
CA ALA A 108 12.70 -9.65 -6.06
C ALA A 108 13.11 -10.93 -6.82
N GLY A 109 12.24 -11.48 -7.68
CA GLY A 109 12.50 -12.72 -8.43
C GLY A 109 12.32 -14.01 -7.62
N ASN A 110 11.94 -13.92 -6.34
CA ASN A 110 11.71 -15.07 -5.47
C ASN A 110 10.29 -15.62 -5.64
N LYS A 111 10.07 -16.33 -6.77
CA LYS A 111 8.76 -16.89 -7.14
C LYS A 111 8.22 -17.89 -6.12
N ALA A 112 9.09 -18.63 -5.42
CA ALA A 112 8.67 -19.61 -4.42
C ALA A 112 8.01 -18.94 -3.21
N VAL A 113 8.68 -17.92 -2.64
CA VAL A 113 8.12 -17.13 -1.53
C VAL A 113 6.86 -16.38 -1.97
N ALA A 114 6.86 -15.83 -3.19
CA ALA A 114 5.70 -15.16 -3.74
C ALA A 114 4.46 -16.08 -3.80
N ARG A 115 4.63 -17.32 -4.28
CA ARG A 115 3.55 -18.32 -4.34
C ARG A 115 3.05 -18.73 -2.95
N ALA A 116 3.94 -18.86 -1.97
CA ALA A 116 3.56 -19.22 -0.61
C ALA A 116 2.64 -18.15 0.03
N HIS A 117 3.03 -16.87 -0.05
CA HIS A 117 2.22 -15.78 0.48
C HIS A 117 0.93 -15.55 -0.32
N LEU A 118 0.98 -15.71 -1.64
CA LEU A 118 -0.21 -15.65 -2.48
C LEU A 118 -1.22 -16.74 -2.12
N GLY A 119 -0.76 -17.96 -1.83
CA GLY A 119 -1.60 -19.06 -1.36
C GLY A 119 -2.29 -18.75 -0.02
N ARG A 120 -1.59 -18.08 0.91
CA ARG A 120 -2.18 -17.60 2.17
C ARG A 120 -3.20 -16.49 1.92
N ALA A 121 -2.84 -15.48 1.14
CA ALA A 121 -3.74 -14.38 0.80
C ALA A 121 -5.04 -14.88 0.15
N ARG A 122 -4.98 -15.88 -0.72
CA ARG A 122 -6.17 -16.47 -1.36
C ARG A 122 -7.10 -17.20 -0.39
N LYS A 123 -6.56 -17.85 0.65
CA LYS A 123 -7.39 -18.47 1.69
C LYS A 123 -8.10 -17.42 2.54
N LEU A 124 -7.45 -16.29 2.78
CA LEU A 124 -7.97 -15.22 3.65
C LEU A 124 -8.92 -14.27 2.90
N ALA A 125 -8.66 -14.00 1.63
CA ALA A 125 -9.40 -13.05 0.80
C ALA A 125 -9.56 -13.56 -0.65
N PRO A 126 -10.37 -14.61 -0.90
CA PRO A 126 -10.48 -15.25 -2.20
C PRO A 126 -10.98 -14.32 -3.32
N ASP A 127 -11.75 -13.28 -2.97
CA ASP A 127 -12.37 -12.38 -3.92
C ASP A 127 -11.47 -11.20 -4.36
N TYR A 128 -10.24 -11.10 -3.85
CA TYR A 128 -9.34 -10.00 -4.21
C TYR A 128 -8.88 -10.11 -5.68
N PRO A 129 -9.24 -9.16 -6.56
CA PRO A 129 -8.90 -9.23 -7.98
C PRO A 129 -7.39 -9.21 -8.25
N GLU A 130 -6.64 -8.59 -7.34
CA GLU A 130 -5.18 -8.47 -7.40
C GLU A 130 -4.46 -9.83 -7.34
N LEU A 131 -5.05 -10.81 -6.64
CA LEU A 131 -4.49 -12.15 -6.53
C LEU A 131 -4.36 -12.83 -7.88
N ARG A 132 -5.41 -12.72 -8.72
CA ARG A 132 -5.40 -13.31 -10.07
C ARG A 132 -4.33 -12.70 -10.97
N ARG A 133 -4.09 -11.38 -10.84
CA ARG A 133 -3.03 -10.70 -11.60
C ARG A 133 -1.65 -11.17 -11.16
N LEU A 134 -1.44 -11.32 -9.85
CA LEU A 134 -0.17 -11.78 -9.31
C LEU A 134 0.11 -13.24 -9.71
N GLU A 135 -0.92 -14.10 -9.69
CA GLU A 135 -0.83 -15.48 -10.19
C GLU A 135 -0.36 -15.56 -11.64
N ALA A 136 -0.98 -14.77 -12.53
CA ALA A 136 -0.58 -14.72 -13.92
C ALA A 136 0.90 -14.28 -14.09
N SER A 137 1.35 -13.33 -13.28
CA SER A 137 2.74 -12.84 -13.34
C SER A 137 3.80 -13.85 -12.87
N LEU A 138 3.42 -14.78 -11.99
CA LEU A 138 4.32 -15.78 -11.44
C LEU A 138 4.47 -17.02 -12.34
N GLY A 139 3.62 -17.13 -13.37
CA GLY A 139 3.51 -18.30 -14.24
C GLY A 139 2.86 -19.48 -13.51
N THR A 140 2.11 -20.28 -14.26
CA THR A 140 1.62 -21.58 -13.78
C THR A 140 2.80 -22.45 -13.34
N PRO A 141 2.69 -23.21 -12.25
CA PRO A 141 3.67 -24.24 -11.94
C PRO A 141 3.80 -25.25 -13.07
#